data_AF-A0A1Q3SLN8-F1
#
_entry.id   AF-A0A1Q3SLN8-F1
#
_cell.length_a   1.000
_cell.length_b   1.000
_cell.length_c   1.000
_cell.angle_alpha   90.00
_cell.angle_beta   90.00
_cell.angle_gamma   90.00
#
_symmetry.space_group_name_H-M   'P 1'
#
loop_
_entity.id
_entity.type
_entity.pdbx_description
1 polymer ?
#
loop_
_entity_poly.entity_id
_entity_poly.type
_entity_poly.pdbx_seq_one_letter_code
_entity_poly.pdbx_strand_id
1 'polypeptide(L)' 'MVLKKGGVVFFYLPPCSPELNLIEAEWRQIKYQGLPCRSFTQLDQLLQAVDTVMVKRAKAA' A
#
# COMPACT_ATOMS: atom_id res chain seq x y z
N MET A 1 -1.19 -23.50 -6.76
CA MET A 1 -2.03 -24.05 -7.86
C MET A 1 -3.39 -23.34 -8.00
N VAL A 2 -4.02 -22.85 -6.93
CA VAL A 2 -5.33 -22.17 -6.95
C VAL A 2 -5.35 -20.92 -7.84
N LEU A 3 -4.39 -20.01 -7.69
CA LEU A 3 -4.34 -18.75 -8.45
C LEU A 3 -4.15 -18.96 -9.96
N LYS A 4 -3.33 -19.95 -10.35
CA LYS A 4 -3.14 -20.33 -11.77
C LYS A 4 -4.44 -20.86 -12.39
N LYS A 5 -5.25 -21.63 -11.64
CA LYS A 5 -6.56 -22.12 -12.10
C LYS A 5 -7.58 -20.98 -12.24
N GLY A 6 -7.43 -19.91 -11.47
CA GLY A 6 -8.24 -18.70 -11.57
C GLY A 6 -7.81 -17.72 -12.68
N GLY A 7 -6.86 -18.10 -13.55
CA GLY A 7 -6.38 -17.23 -14.64
C GLY A 7 -5.47 -16.09 -14.21
N VAL A 8 -4.98 -16.09 -12.97
CA VAL A 8 -4.05 -15.06 -12.48
C VAL A 8 -2.67 -15.26 -13.10
N VAL A 9 -2.16 -14.22 -13.75
CA VAL A 9 -0.81 -14.17 -14.31
C VAL A 9 0.13 -13.55 -13.28
N PHE A 10 1.30 -14.18 -13.09
CA PHE A 10 2.34 -13.68 -12.20
C PHE A 10 3.39 -12.92 -12.99
N PHE A 11 3.73 -11.73 -12.51
CA PHE A 11 4.88 -10.98 -12.98
C PHE A 11 6.10 -11.38 -12.15
N TYR A 12 7.21 -11.68 -12.83
CA TYR A 12 8.47 -11.93 -12.14
C TYR A 12 9.03 -10.62 -11.58
N LEU A 13 9.35 -10.62 -10.29
CA LEU A 13 10.02 -9.52 -9.59
C LEU A 13 11.37 -10.04 -9.07
N PRO A 14 12.51 -9.42 -9.45
CA PRO A 14 13.81 -9.79 -8.90
C PRO A 14 13.85 -9.64 -7.37
N PRO A 15 14.67 -10.46 -6.67
CA PRO A 15 14.89 -10.29 -5.23
C PRO A 15 15.42 -8.89 -4.90
N CYS A 16 14.96 -8.33 -3.78
CA CYS A 16 15.42 -7.04 -3.25
C CYS A 16 15.23 -5.84 -4.20
N SER A 17 14.25 -5.88 -5.10
CA SER A 17 13.91 -4.78 -6.02
C SER A 17 12.59 -4.07 -5.66
N PRO A 18 12.51 -3.35 -4.53
CA PRO A 18 11.32 -2.57 -4.17
C PRO A 18 10.98 -1.48 -5.20
N GLU A 19 11.97 -0.95 -5.91
CA GLU A 19 11.81 0.04 -6.98
C GLU A 19 11.00 -0.47 -8.17
N LEU A 20 10.96 -1.79 -8.37
CA LEU A 20 10.19 -2.43 -9.45
C LEU A 20 8.77 -2.81 -9.00
N ASN A 21 8.46 -2.70 -7.71
CA ASN A 21 7.14 -2.99 -7.18
C ASN A 21 6.33 -1.68 -7.00
N LEU A 22 5.34 -1.47 -7.86
CA LEU A 22 4.54 -0.24 -7.89
C LEU A 22 3.90 0.11 -6.53
N ILE A 23 3.54 -0.89 -5.73
CA ILE A 23 2.90 -0.66 -4.42
C ILE A 23 3.85 0.03 -3.43
N GLU A 24 5.16 -0.11 -3.59
CA GLU A 24 6.15 0.49 -2.70
C GLU A 24 6.14 2.03 -2.81
N ALA A 25 5.98 2.57 -4.02
CA ALA A 25 5.85 4.00 -4.24
C ALA A 25 4.58 4.56 -3.58
N GLU A 26 3.46 3.86 -3.74
CA GLU A 26 2.19 4.23 -3.12
C GLU A 26 2.29 4.26 -1.58
N TRP A 27 2.85 3.20 -0.98
CA TRP A 27 3.02 3.13 0.46
C TRP A 27 4.04 4.13 1.00
N ARG A 28 5.09 4.44 0.24
CA ARG A 28 6.03 5.51 0.61
C ARG A 28 5.30 6.84 0.71
N GLN A 29 4.43 7.16 -0.25
CA GLN A 29 3.69 8.40 -0.21
C GLN A 29 2.71 8.44 0.98
N ILE A 30 1.94 7.37 1.20
CA ILE A 30 1.00 7.27 2.32
C ILE A 30 1.73 7.47 3.66
N LYS A 31 2.80 6.71 3.91
CA LYS A 31 3.52 6.73 5.19
C LYS A 31 4.24 8.03 5.47
N TYR A 32 4.91 8.61 4.47
CA TYR A 32 5.80 9.75 4.72
C TYR A 32 5.14 11.10 4.48
N GLN A 33 4.14 11.17 3.61
CA GLN A 33 3.46 12.42 3.24
C GLN A 33 1.98 12.45 3.65
N GLY A 34 1.30 11.30 3.62
CA GLY A 34 -0.13 11.21 3.90
C GLY A 34 -0.48 11.18 5.38
N LEU A 35 0.40 10.63 6.21
CA LEU A 35 0.17 10.48 7.66
C LEU A 35 0.94 11.57 8.45
N PRO A 36 0.23 12.56 9.02
CA PRO A 36 0.87 13.58 9.87
C PRO A 36 1.34 13.02 11.21
N CYS A 37 0.61 12.03 11.75
CA CYS A 37 1.04 11.27 12.92
C CYS A 37 1.69 9.95 12.47
N ARG A 38 2.90 9.66 12.97
CA ARG A 38 3.67 8.46 12.59
C ARG A 38 3.66 7.34 13.61
N SER A 39 3.07 7.58 14.78
CA SER A 39 3.04 6.63 15.89
C SER A 39 1.63 6.59 16.48
N PHE A 40 1.08 5.39 16.59
CA PHE A 40 -0.26 5.15 17.13
C PHE A 40 -0.15 4.15 18.26
N THR A 41 -0.90 4.38 19.35
CA THR A 41 -0.92 3.46 20.50
C THR A 41 -1.97 2.37 20.33
N GLN A 42 -3.01 2.62 19.52
CA GLN A 42 -4.09 1.70 19.26
C GLN A 42 -4.18 1.38 17.76
N LEU A 43 -4.52 0.12 17.45
CA LEU A 43 -4.57 -0.37 16.07
C LEU A 43 -5.69 0.29 15.26
N ASP A 44 -6.85 0.50 15.85
CA ASP A 44 -8.00 1.17 15.24
C ASP A 44 -7.67 2.58 14.75
N GLN A 45 -6.91 3.34 15.55
CA GLN A 45 -6.45 4.68 15.18
C GLN A 45 -5.52 4.64 13.96
N LEU A 46 -4.61 3.66 13.90
CA LEU A 46 -3.73 3.47 12.75
C LEU A 46 -4.54 3.12 11.50
N LEU A 47 -5.46 2.15 11.60
CA LEU A 47 -6.30 1.71 10.48
C LEU A 47 -7.14 2.88 9.94
N GLN A 48 -7.80 3.63 10.83
CA GLN A 48 -8.62 4.77 10.45
C GLN A 48 -7.80 5.86 9.75
N ALA A 49 -6.59 6.14 10.23
CA ALA A 49 -5.70 7.11 9.62
C ALA A 49 -5.28 6.69 8.22
N VAL A 50 -4.91 5.42 8.04
CA VAL A 50 -4.53 4.85 6.72
C VAL A 50 -5.70 4.90 5.75
N ASP A 51 -6.90 4.46 6.16
CA ASP A 51 -8.10 4.48 5.32
C ASP A 51 -8.46 5.90 4.88
N THR A 52 -8.36 6.87 5.80
CA THR A 52 -8.61 8.28 5.49
C THR A 52 -7.69 8.79 4.39
N VAL A 53 -6.39 8.45 4.47
CA VAL A 53 -5.42 8.82 3.44
C VAL A 53 -5.72 8.13 2.11
N MET A 54 -6.02 6.83 2.12
CA MET A 54 -6.33 6.09 0.89
C MET A 54 -7.59 6.62 0.19
N VAL A 55 -8.67 6.89 0.93
CA VAL A 55 -9.90 7.47 0.39
C VAL A 55 -9.64 8.86 -0.17
N LYS A 56 -8.85 9.69 0.51
CA LYS A 56 -8.48 11.02 0.01
C LYS A 56 -7.71 10.93 -1.31
N ARG A 57 -6.79 9.97 -1.44
CA ARG A 57 -6.01 9.75 -2.66
C ARG A 57 -6.87 9.23 -3.81
N ALA A 58 -7.75 8.27 -3.56
CA ALA A 58 -8.66 7.73 -4.56
C ALA A 58 -9.58 8.80 -5.16
N LYS A 59 -9.93 9.84 -4.39
CA LYS A 59 -10.73 10.98 -4.87
C LYS A 59 -9.94 12.03 -5.66
N ALA A 60 -8.61 11.99 -5.60
CA ALA A 60 -7.72 12.97 -6.23
C ALA A 60 -7.11 12.47 -7.55
N ALA A 61 -7.35 11.20 -7.90
CA ALA A 61 -6.98 10.57 -9.17
C ALA A 61 -8.19 10.55 -10.12
#